data_AF-A0A815G8U6-F1
#
_entry.id   AF-A0A815G8U6-F1
#
_cell.length_a   1.000
_cell.length_b   1.000
_cell.length_c   1.000
_cell.angle_alpha   90.00
_cell.angle_beta   90.00
_cell.angle_gamma   90.00
#
_symmetry.space_group_name_H-M   'P 1'
#
loop_
_entity.id
_entity.type
_entity.pdbx_description
1 polymer ?
#
loop_
_entity_poly.entity_id
_entity_poly.type
_entity_poly.pdbx_seq_one_letter_code
_entity_poly.pdbx_strand_id
1 'polypeptide(L)'
;MYDNISSECNKTQRLSEAQRKTFLAISKLLIALREQLVSYPNEYFHGRGKYYKPAAILSAAFAEVLFLDSDSYIVRDPENLFVSDPMYLKFGALFYPDAFKSRQHPSLRKLFNTSCGEHEYELDSAAIVVDKKRVWKGLYMTKLMNDNHELFYKHVSGGDKDTFRFGFRCVNVKYYIVMIPCSTGAFNDTHFCG
;
A
#
# COMPACT_ATOMS: atom_id res chain seq x y z
N MET A 1 16.22 7.11 2.85
CA MET A 1 16.55 5.91 3.67
C MET A 1 16.08 4.66 2.96
N TYR A 2 15.05 4.75 2.10
CA TYR A 2 14.42 3.63 1.40
C TYR A 2 15.26 3.00 0.27
N ASP A 3 16.03 3.78 -0.51
CA ASP A 3 16.61 3.30 -1.78
C ASP A 3 17.78 2.31 -1.67
N ASN A 4 18.36 2.12 -0.48
CA ASN A 4 19.52 1.23 -0.25
C ASN A 4 19.28 0.14 0.80
N ILE A 5 18.02 -0.24 1.05
CA ILE A 5 17.69 -1.26 2.04
C ILE A 5 17.51 -2.61 1.34
N SER A 6 18.25 -3.62 1.81
CA SER A 6 18.11 -4.99 1.32
C SER A 6 16.72 -5.57 1.62
N SER A 7 16.25 -6.42 0.71
CA SER A 7 15.11 -7.31 0.93
C SER A 7 15.48 -8.54 1.76
N GLU A 8 16.77 -8.76 2.04
CA GLU A 8 17.25 -9.76 2.99
C GLU A 8 17.12 -9.25 4.42
N CYS A 9 16.56 -10.09 5.30
CA CYS A 9 16.38 -9.70 6.68
C CYS A 9 17.64 -9.95 7.52
N ASN A 10 18.14 -8.90 8.15
CA ASN A 10 19.18 -9.00 9.17
C ASN A 10 18.56 -8.80 10.57
N LYS A 11 18.50 -9.88 11.37
CA LYS A 11 17.97 -9.87 12.75
C LYS A 11 18.82 -9.04 13.72
N THR A 12 20.13 -8.91 13.48
CA THR A 12 21.07 -8.21 14.37
C THR A 12 21.24 -6.73 14.02
N GLN A 13 20.62 -6.26 12.94
CA GLN A 13 20.68 -4.87 12.51
C GLN A 13 20.15 -3.92 13.59
N ARG A 14 21.00 -2.99 14.03
CA ARG A 14 20.65 -1.94 14.99
C ARG A 14 20.32 -0.63 14.27
N LEU A 15 19.34 0.10 14.81
CA LEU A 15 18.98 1.42 14.33
C LEU A 15 19.99 2.47 14.80
N SER A 16 20.46 3.32 13.88
CA SER A 16 21.21 4.55 14.22
C SER A 16 20.30 5.54 14.97
N GLU A 17 20.90 6.49 15.68
CA GLU A 17 20.15 7.48 16.46
C GLU A 17 19.15 8.28 15.59
N ALA A 18 19.57 8.67 14.39
CA ALA A 18 18.70 9.33 13.42
C ALA A 18 17.50 8.45 13.04
N GLN A 19 17.70 7.15 12.77
CA GLN A 19 16.60 6.25 12.41
C GLN A 19 15.65 6.00 13.58
N ARG A 20 16.15 6.02 14.82
CA ARG A 20 15.31 5.92 16.04
C ARG A 20 14.42 7.15 16.20
N LYS A 21 14.98 8.35 16.00
CA LYS A 21 14.20 9.61 16.04
C LYS A 21 13.11 9.59 14.97
N THR A 22 13.44 9.20 13.74
CA THR A 22 12.46 9.04 12.65
C THR A 22 11.39 8.00 12.99
N PHE A 23 11.77 6.82 13.49
CA PHE A 23 10.83 5.78 13.90
C PHE A 23 9.84 6.29 14.95
N LEU A 24 10.31 7.01 15.97
CA LEU A 24 9.45 7.56 17.01
C LEU A 24 8.49 8.61 16.46
N ALA A 25 8.97 9.49 15.57
CA ALA A 25 8.14 10.50 14.92
C ALA A 25 7.02 9.86 14.07
N ILE A 26 7.36 8.89 13.23
CA ILE A 26 6.38 8.15 12.40
C ILE A 26 5.39 7.40 13.29
N SER A 27 5.86 6.73 14.35
CA SER A 27 4.99 6.00 15.28
C SER A 27 3.95 6.91 15.92
N LYS A 28 4.35 8.09 16.43
CA LYS A 28 3.43 9.09 16.98
C LYS A 28 2.43 9.60 15.94
N LEU A 29 2.91 9.88 14.72
CA LEU A 29 2.04 10.32 13.62
C LEU A 29 1.00 9.26 13.27
N LEU A 30 1.40 7.98 13.16
CA LEU A 30 0.46 6.88 12.88
C LEU A 30 -0.66 6.78 13.93
N ILE A 31 -0.37 7.03 15.20
CA ILE A 31 -1.39 7.08 16.26
C ILE A 31 -2.37 8.23 15.99
N ALA A 32 -1.86 9.45 15.77
CA ALA A 32 -2.70 10.61 15.48
C ALA A 32 -3.54 10.46 14.19
N LEU A 33 -3.00 9.82 13.15
CA LEU A 33 -3.74 9.53 11.92
C LEU A 33 -4.86 8.50 12.15
N ARG A 34 -4.63 7.49 12.99
CA ARG A 34 -5.66 6.49 13.32
C ARG A 34 -6.85 7.10 14.06
N GLU A 35 -6.63 8.13 14.87
CA GLU A 35 -7.69 8.83 15.61
C GLU A 35 -8.69 9.52 14.67
N GLN A 36 -8.31 9.78 13.40
CA GLN A 36 -9.21 10.36 12.40
C GLN A 36 -10.20 9.34 11.80
N LEU A 37 -10.04 8.04 12.06
CA LEU A 37 -10.85 6.95 11.48
C LEU A 37 -12.21 6.75 12.17
N VAL A 38 -12.85 7.85 12.59
CA VAL A 38 -14.12 7.83 13.34
C VAL A 38 -15.31 7.52 12.43
N SER A 39 -15.35 8.11 11.24
CA SER A 39 -16.44 7.94 10.28
C SER A 39 -15.91 7.87 8.86
N TYR A 40 -16.73 7.35 7.94
CA TYR A 40 -16.37 7.31 6.53
C TYR A 40 -16.14 8.75 6.03
N PRO A 41 -15.02 9.05 5.36
CA PRO A 41 -14.74 10.40 4.91
C PRO A 41 -15.75 10.79 3.82
N ASN A 42 -16.65 11.70 4.16
CA ASN A 42 -17.65 12.22 3.23
C ASN A 42 -17.14 13.52 2.58
N GLU A 43 -15.92 13.46 2.06
CA GLU A 43 -15.20 14.60 1.48
C GLU A 43 -14.82 14.29 0.03
N TYR A 44 -15.13 15.21 -0.88
CA TYR A 44 -14.54 15.20 -2.21
C TYR A 44 -13.11 15.72 -2.11
N PHE A 45 -12.14 14.85 -2.34
CA PHE A 45 -10.73 15.20 -2.19
C PHE A 45 -10.23 15.97 -3.43
N HIS A 46 -9.56 17.10 -3.21
CA HIS A 46 -8.96 17.91 -4.26
C HIS A 46 -7.44 17.71 -4.34
N GLY A 47 -6.93 17.38 -5.54
CA GLY A 47 -5.50 17.50 -5.86
C GLY A 47 -5.03 16.70 -7.09
N ARG A 48 -3.72 16.73 -7.38
CA ARG A 48 -3.10 16.16 -8.60
C ARG A 48 -1.86 15.31 -8.29
N GLY A 49 -1.73 14.13 -8.91
CA GLY A 49 -0.52 13.28 -8.82
C GLY A 49 -0.76 11.87 -8.26
N LYS A 50 0.30 11.04 -8.22
CA LYS A 50 0.21 9.61 -7.83
C LYS A 50 -0.24 9.36 -6.38
N TYR A 51 0.01 10.30 -5.47
CA TYR A 51 -0.44 10.23 -4.08
C TYR A 51 -1.97 10.31 -3.91
N TYR A 52 -2.73 10.62 -4.96
CA TYR A 52 -4.19 10.74 -4.90
C TYR A 52 -4.96 9.46 -5.24
N LYS A 53 -4.31 8.36 -5.63
CA LYS A 53 -5.00 7.08 -5.91
C LYS A 53 -5.99 6.67 -4.82
N PRO A 54 -5.61 6.59 -3.52
CA PRO A 54 -6.57 6.20 -2.47
C PRO A 54 -7.69 7.24 -2.30
N ALA A 55 -7.41 8.53 -2.51
CA ALA A 55 -8.42 9.58 -2.45
C ALA A 55 -9.44 9.49 -3.60
N ALA A 56 -8.97 9.17 -4.81
CA ALA A 56 -9.81 8.94 -5.98
C ALA A 56 -10.74 7.72 -5.77
N ILE A 57 -10.19 6.62 -5.25
CA ILE A 57 -10.97 5.43 -4.88
C ILE A 57 -12.04 5.79 -3.84
N LEU A 58 -11.64 6.45 -2.75
CA LEU A 58 -12.58 6.87 -1.69
C LEU A 58 -13.69 7.79 -2.23
N SER A 59 -13.37 8.72 -3.12
CA SER A 59 -14.33 9.68 -3.69
C SER A 59 -15.26 9.07 -4.74
N ALA A 60 -14.94 7.90 -5.30
CA ALA A 60 -15.78 7.26 -6.31
C ALA A 60 -17.20 7.00 -5.77
N ALA A 61 -18.24 7.23 -6.59
CA ALA A 61 -19.63 7.03 -6.15
C ALA A 61 -19.99 5.54 -5.93
N PHE A 62 -19.18 4.63 -6.46
CA PHE A 62 -19.42 3.19 -6.41
C PHE A 62 -19.01 2.59 -5.06
N ALA A 63 -19.75 1.58 -4.58
CA ALA A 63 -19.37 0.84 -3.39
C ALA A 63 -18.17 -0.06 -3.66
N GLU A 64 -18.20 -0.75 -4.79
CA GLU A 64 -17.15 -1.62 -5.29
C GLU A 64 -16.40 -0.91 -6.42
N VAL A 65 -15.07 -0.90 -6.36
CA VAL A 65 -14.22 -0.13 -7.28
C VAL A 65 -13.12 -1.04 -7.82
N LEU A 66 -13.03 -1.10 -9.16
CA LEU A 66 -11.81 -1.47 -9.87
C LEU A 66 -11.11 -0.17 -10.26
N PHE A 67 -9.97 0.11 -9.63
CA PHE A 67 -9.09 1.21 -10.02
C PHE A 67 -8.00 0.68 -10.94
N LEU A 68 -7.73 1.42 -12.02
CA LEU A 68 -6.69 1.12 -12.98
C LEU A 68 -5.88 2.39 -13.28
N ASP A 69 -4.56 2.25 -13.42
CA ASP A 69 -3.76 3.29 -14.03
C ASP A 69 -4.16 3.47 -15.51
N SER A 70 -3.98 4.69 -16.05
CA SER A 70 -4.43 5.03 -17.40
C SER A 70 -3.72 4.28 -18.52
N ASP A 71 -2.60 3.64 -18.21
CA ASP A 71 -1.77 2.81 -19.08
C ASP A 71 -1.98 1.30 -18.85
N SER A 72 -3.00 0.93 -18.08
CA SER A 72 -3.39 -0.47 -17.86
C SER A 72 -4.44 -0.94 -18.85
N TYR A 73 -4.32 -2.19 -19.32
CA TYR A 73 -5.25 -2.80 -20.27
C TYR A 73 -5.96 -4.00 -19.64
N ILE A 74 -7.28 -4.04 -19.77
CA ILE A 74 -8.11 -5.17 -19.36
C ILE A 74 -8.20 -6.16 -20.53
N VAL A 75 -7.73 -7.40 -20.32
CA VAL A 75 -7.71 -8.45 -21.35
C VAL A 75 -8.82 -9.50 -21.20
N ARG A 76 -9.60 -9.44 -20.12
CA ARG A 76 -10.72 -10.33 -19.80
C ARG A 76 -11.80 -9.57 -19.05
N ASP A 77 -13.04 -10.03 -19.13
CA ASP A 77 -14.15 -9.43 -18.38
C ASP A 77 -13.84 -9.37 -16.86
N PRO A 78 -13.82 -8.16 -16.25
CA PRO A 78 -13.49 -8.00 -14.84
C PRO A 78 -14.65 -8.38 -13.90
N GLU A 79 -15.88 -8.63 -14.39
CA GLU A 79 -17.04 -8.93 -13.54
C GLU A 79 -16.79 -10.09 -12.58
N ASN A 80 -16.07 -11.11 -13.04
CA ASN A 80 -15.73 -12.29 -12.23
C ASN A 80 -14.91 -11.96 -10.98
N LEU A 81 -14.13 -10.87 -10.98
CA LEU A 81 -13.40 -10.43 -9.80
C LEU A 81 -14.34 -10.07 -8.64
N PHE A 82 -15.52 -9.54 -8.95
CA PHE A 82 -16.51 -9.12 -7.96
C PHE A 82 -17.47 -10.24 -7.59
N VAL A 83 -17.91 -11.03 -8.59
CA VAL A 83 -18.99 -12.00 -8.43
C VAL A 83 -18.50 -13.37 -7.95
N SER A 84 -17.34 -13.82 -8.43
CA SER A 84 -16.92 -15.22 -8.28
C SER A 84 -15.53 -15.42 -7.67
N ASP A 85 -14.67 -14.39 -7.59
CA ASP A 85 -13.36 -14.52 -6.95
C ASP A 85 -13.51 -14.79 -5.44
N PRO A 86 -13.08 -15.96 -4.93
CA PRO A 86 -13.31 -16.34 -3.54
C PRO A 86 -12.54 -15.44 -2.55
N MET A 87 -11.43 -14.85 -2.99
CA MET A 87 -10.60 -13.99 -2.14
C MET A 87 -11.17 -12.57 -2.09
N TYR A 88 -11.74 -12.07 -3.20
CA TYR A 88 -12.50 -10.83 -3.15
C TYR A 88 -13.71 -10.97 -2.23
N LEU A 89 -14.51 -12.02 -2.41
CA LEU A 89 -15.69 -12.26 -1.57
C LEU A 89 -15.31 -12.35 -0.08
N LYS A 90 -14.18 -13.00 0.24
CA LYS A 90 -13.69 -13.15 1.62
C LYS A 90 -13.11 -11.87 2.22
N PHE A 91 -12.28 -11.13 1.48
CA PHE A 91 -11.50 -10.02 2.04
C PHE A 91 -12.04 -8.63 1.68
N GLY A 92 -12.74 -8.49 0.56
CA GLY A 92 -13.21 -7.21 0.03
C GLY A 92 -12.10 -6.30 -0.50
N ALA A 93 -10.88 -6.81 -0.61
CA ALA A 93 -9.73 -6.10 -1.18
C ALA A 93 -8.77 -7.08 -1.83
N LEU A 94 -8.54 -6.91 -3.12
CA LEU A 94 -7.50 -7.58 -3.89
C LEU A 94 -6.43 -6.56 -4.29
N PHE A 95 -5.19 -6.91 -3.99
CA PHE A 95 -4.00 -6.23 -4.46
C PHE A 95 -3.12 -7.21 -5.24
N TYR A 96 -2.10 -6.70 -5.91
CA TYR A 96 -1.21 -7.47 -6.75
C TYR A 96 0.24 -7.19 -6.34
N PRO A 97 1.15 -8.17 -6.48
CA PRO A 97 2.55 -7.98 -6.15
C PRO A 97 3.24 -7.13 -7.21
N ASP A 98 4.07 -6.20 -6.75
CA ASP A 98 5.10 -5.55 -7.57
C ASP A 98 6.26 -6.54 -7.83
N ALA A 99 7.13 -6.23 -8.79
CA ALA A 99 8.34 -6.99 -9.08
C ALA A 99 9.33 -7.02 -7.91
N PHE A 100 9.25 -6.04 -7.00
CA PHE A 100 10.18 -5.90 -5.88
C PHE A 100 9.70 -6.57 -4.60
N LYS A 101 10.62 -7.22 -3.89
CA LYS A 101 10.39 -7.74 -2.54
C LYS A 101 10.39 -6.61 -1.52
N SER A 102 9.50 -6.70 -0.54
CA SER A 102 9.42 -5.78 0.59
C SER A 102 10.76 -5.71 1.31
N ARG A 103 11.24 -4.49 1.49
CA ARG A 103 12.45 -4.18 2.26
C ARG A 103 12.31 -4.64 3.72
N GLN A 104 13.38 -5.19 4.30
CA GLN A 104 13.37 -5.83 5.62
C GLN A 104 13.90 -4.94 6.76
N HIS A 105 13.61 -3.63 6.71
CA HIS A 105 14.13 -2.69 7.68
C HIS A 105 13.55 -2.92 9.11
N PRO A 106 14.37 -2.94 10.18
CA PRO A 106 13.90 -3.19 11.54
C PRO A 106 12.81 -2.21 12.01
N SER A 107 12.86 -0.94 11.58
CA SER A 107 11.82 0.04 11.91
C SER A 107 10.47 -0.32 11.29
N LEU A 108 10.44 -0.78 10.04
CA LEU A 108 9.19 -1.13 9.35
C LEU A 108 8.55 -2.36 9.99
N ARG A 109 9.38 -3.36 10.30
CA ARG A 109 8.96 -4.56 11.05
C ARG A 109 8.30 -4.21 12.37
N LYS A 110 8.87 -3.26 13.12
CA LYS A 110 8.29 -2.78 14.38
C LYS A 110 7.03 -1.93 14.20
N LEU A 111 6.99 -1.05 13.20
CA LEU A 111 5.84 -0.16 12.97
C LEU A 111 4.59 -0.93 12.52
N PHE A 112 4.79 -1.93 11.67
CA PHE A 112 3.69 -2.65 11.00
C PHE A 112 3.58 -4.12 11.41
N ASN A 113 4.29 -4.51 12.48
CA ASN A 113 4.29 -5.85 13.07
C ASN A 113 4.56 -6.96 12.03
N THR A 114 5.57 -6.78 11.18
CA THR A 114 5.96 -7.76 10.15
C THR A 114 7.15 -8.58 10.63
N SER A 115 7.17 -9.87 10.30
CA SER A 115 8.21 -10.76 10.79
C SER A 115 9.49 -10.67 9.93
N CYS A 116 10.62 -11.08 10.50
CA CYS A 116 11.88 -11.10 9.79
C CYS A 116 12.00 -12.35 8.93
N GLY A 117 12.17 -12.18 7.61
CA GLY A 117 12.26 -13.30 6.67
C GLY A 117 10.93 -13.64 5.99
N GLU A 118 9.86 -12.90 6.29
CA GLU A 118 8.67 -12.87 5.45
C GLU A 118 9.06 -12.37 4.04
N HIS A 119 9.04 -13.29 3.06
CA HIS A 119 9.29 -12.98 1.66
C HIS A 119 8.03 -12.41 1.00
N GLU A 120 7.62 -11.24 1.47
CA GLU A 120 6.50 -10.50 0.88
C GLU A 120 6.97 -9.64 -0.27
N TYR A 121 6.12 -9.50 -1.28
CA TYR A 121 6.29 -8.52 -2.34
C TYR A 121 5.71 -7.18 -1.90
N GLU A 122 6.29 -6.10 -2.40
CA GLU A 122 5.64 -4.78 -2.38
C GLU A 122 4.36 -4.87 -3.22
N LEU A 123 3.41 -3.95 -3.01
CA LEU A 123 2.20 -3.94 -3.82
C LEU A 123 2.38 -3.09 -5.06
N ASP A 124 1.84 -3.58 -6.18
CA ASP A 124 1.58 -2.74 -7.33
C ASP A 124 0.18 -2.10 -7.19
N SER A 125 0.11 -0.82 -7.52
CA SER A 125 -1.13 -0.03 -7.47
C SER A 125 -1.65 0.33 -8.86
N ALA A 126 -1.10 -0.27 -9.92
CA ALA A 126 -1.63 -0.17 -11.27
C ALA A 126 -3.05 -0.78 -11.38
N ALA A 127 -3.36 -1.78 -10.56
CA ALA A 127 -4.70 -2.35 -10.44
C ALA A 127 -5.08 -2.57 -8.97
N ILE A 128 -6.27 -2.13 -8.56
CA ILE A 128 -6.79 -2.31 -7.20
C ILE A 128 -8.27 -2.65 -7.27
N VAL A 129 -8.68 -3.72 -6.59
CA VAL A 129 -10.10 -4.13 -6.51
C VAL A 129 -10.55 -4.07 -5.06
N VAL A 130 -11.56 -3.27 -4.76
CA VAL A 130 -12.01 -3.07 -3.37
C VAL A 130 -13.52 -2.93 -3.24
N ASP A 131 -14.09 -3.48 -2.18
CA ASP A 131 -15.38 -3.07 -1.62
C ASP A 131 -15.11 -2.02 -0.53
N LYS A 132 -15.36 -0.76 -0.87
CA LYS A 132 -15.09 0.36 0.03
C LYS A 132 -15.91 0.27 1.32
N LYS A 133 -17.13 -0.25 1.29
CA LYS A 133 -17.94 -0.35 2.53
C LYS A 133 -17.24 -1.24 3.57
N ARG A 134 -16.53 -2.26 3.11
CA ARG A 134 -15.80 -3.22 3.97
C ARG A 134 -14.42 -2.73 4.37
N VAL A 135 -13.71 -2.04 3.47
CA VAL A 135 -12.28 -1.75 3.65
C VAL A 135 -11.91 -0.27 3.75
N TRP A 136 -12.87 0.65 3.84
CA TRP A 136 -12.60 2.10 3.83
C TRP A 136 -11.58 2.57 4.86
N LYS A 137 -11.50 1.96 6.04
CA LYS A 137 -10.49 2.34 7.05
C LYS A 137 -9.07 2.10 6.54
N GLY A 138 -8.86 1.01 5.80
CA GLY A 138 -7.58 0.72 5.15
C GLY A 138 -7.27 1.76 4.09
N LEU A 139 -8.23 2.02 3.19
CA LEU A 139 -8.10 3.05 2.14
C LEU A 139 -7.86 4.44 2.70
N TYR A 140 -8.56 4.82 3.76
CA TYR A 140 -8.44 6.15 4.37
C TYR A 140 -7.12 6.31 5.12
N MET A 141 -6.67 5.27 5.83
CA MET A 141 -5.33 5.26 6.41
C MET A 141 -4.25 5.37 5.33
N THR A 142 -4.39 4.65 4.21
CA THR A 142 -3.51 4.79 3.05
C THR A 142 -3.53 6.21 2.52
N LYS A 143 -4.71 6.84 2.35
CA LYS A 143 -4.82 8.25 1.95
C LYS A 143 -4.06 9.18 2.89
N LEU A 144 -4.25 9.04 4.20
CA LEU A 144 -3.56 9.86 5.20
C LEU A 144 -2.03 9.69 5.16
N MET A 145 -1.53 8.48 4.88
CA MET A 145 -0.11 8.27 4.63
C MET A 145 0.37 9.00 3.37
N ASN A 146 -0.42 9.00 2.29
CA ASN A 146 -0.11 9.68 1.04
C ASN A 146 -0.20 11.22 1.14
N ASP A 147 -1.11 11.76 1.96
CA ASP A 147 -1.10 13.20 2.28
C ASP A 147 0.22 13.62 2.94
N ASN A 148 0.85 12.70 3.66
CA ASN A 148 2.15 12.87 4.32
C ASN A 148 3.30 12.23 3.50
N HIS A 149 3.19 12.21 2.17
CA HIS A 149 4.09 11.50 1.25
C HIS A 149 5.59 11.81 1.46
N GLU A 150 5.96 13.05 1.78
CA GLU A 150 7.38 13.40 2.02
C GLU A 150 8.03 12.52 3.09
N LEU A 151 7.27 12.21 4.15
CA LEU A 151 7.73 11.37 5.25
C LEU A 151 7.59 9.89 4.90
N PHE A 152 6.41 9.48 4.43
CA PHE A 152 6.12 8.06 4.19
C PHE A 152 6.89 7.49 2.99
N TYR A 153 7.04 8.21 1.89
CA TYR A 153 7.77 7.68 0.73
C TYR A 153 9.25 7.55 1.05
N LYS A 154 9.83 8.55 1.73
CA LYS A 154 11.25 8.56 2.06
C LYS A 154 11.67 7.47 3.06
N HIS A 155 10.76 7.07 3.95
CA HIS A 155 11.07 6.25 5.12
C HIS A 155 10.27 4.95 5.24
N VAL A 156 9.18 4.77 4.48
CA VAL A 156 8.25 3.64 4.62
C VAL A 156 8.05 2.87 3.32
N SER A 157 7.75 3.51 2.20
CA SER A 157 7.22 2.83 1.00
C SER A 157 7.90 3.15 -0.33
N GLY A 158 8.74 4.20 -0.42
CA GLY A 158 9.39 4.62 -1.67
C GLY A 158 8.47 5.22 -2.73
N GLY A 159 7.17 5.27 -2.45
CA GLY A 159 6.14 5.73 -3.36
C GLY A 159 4.75 5.44 -2.81
N ASP A 160 3.73 5.73 -3.61
CA ASP A 160 2.33 5.50 -3.26
C ASP A 160 2.01 4.00 -3.13
N LYS A 161 2.56 3.16 -4.03
CA LYS A 161 2.07 1.79 -4.23
C LYS A 161 2.05 0.95 -2.93
N ASP A 162 3.15 0.91 -2.19
CA ASP A 162 3.24 0.07 -0.99
C ASP A 162 2.56 0.69 0.26
N THR A 163 2.07 1.94 0.18
CA THR A 163 1.28 2.54 1.27
C THR A 163 -0.08 1.87 1.45
N PHE A 164 -0.61 1.18 0.42
CA PHE A 164 -1.82 0.36 0.56
C PHE A 164 -1.59 -0.78 1.57
N ARG A 165 -0.46 -1.47 1.45
CA ARG A 165 -0.09 -2.58 2.33
C ARG A 165 0.01 -2.11 3.78
N PHE A 166 0.75 -1.03 3.99
CA PHE A 166 0.99 -0.49 5.32
C PHE A 166 -0.24 0.17 5.93
N GLY A 167 -1.04 0.89 5.13
CA GLY A 167 -2.29 1.51 5.59
C GLY A 167 -3.26 0.47 6.12
N PHE A 168 -3.50 -0.61 5.37
CA PHE A 168 -4.37 -1.70 5.76
C PHE A 168 -3.87 -2.43 7.02
N ARG A 169 -2.57 -2.73 7.10
CA ARG A 169 -1.95 -3.32 8.31
C ARG A 169 -2.09 -2.43 9.53
N CYS A 170 -1.91 -1.12 9.35
CA CYS A 170 -1.98 -0.15 10.43
C CYS A 170 -3.35 -0.18 11.13
N VAL A 171 -4.42 -0.47 10.40
CA VAL A 171 -5.79 -0.50 10.94
C VAL A 171 -6.37 -1.92 11.05
N ASN A 172 -5.51 -2.95 10.91
CA ASN A 172 -5.89 -4.36 10.95
C ASN A 172 -7.04 -4.73 9.98
N VAL A 173 -7.09 -4.07 8.82
CA VAL A 173 -7.99 -4.43 7.73
C VAL A 173 -7.30 -5.48 6.87
N LYS A 174 -7.93 -6.64 6.74
CA LYS A 174 -7.37 -7.75 5.95
C LYS A 174 -7.59 -7.50 4.46
N TYR A 175 -6.66 -7.97 3.66
CA TYR A 175 -6.68 -7.92 2.20
C TYR A 175 -6.04 -9.20 1.66
N TYR A 176 -6.19 -9.44 0.37
CA TYR A 176 -5.50 -10.53 -0.32
C TYR A 176 -4.57 -10.01 -1.41
N ILE A 177 -3.41 -10.65 -1.55
CA ILE A 177 -2.48 -10.41 -2.65
C ILE A 177 -2.67 -11.56 -3.64
N VAL A 178 -3.18 -11.24 -4.82
CA VAL A 178 -3.28 -12.19 -5.93
C VAL A 178 -1.88 -12.39 -6.47
N MET A 179 -1.28 -13.57 -6.27
CA MET A 179 0.11 -13.88 -6.64
C MET A 179 0.29 -14.09 -8.16
N ILE A 180 -0.21 -13.15 -8.93
CA ILE A 180 -0.06 -13.02 -10.38
C ILE A 180 0.51 -11.62 -10.59
N PRO A 181 1.74 -11.49 -11.13
CA PRO A 181 2.31 -10.18 -11.45
C PRO A 181 1.39 -9.44 -12.43
N CYS A 182 1.10 -8.18 -12.15
CA CYS A 182 0.29 -7.33 -13.02
C CYS A 182 1.10 -6.28 -13.78
N SER A 183 2.41 -6.17 -13.49
CA SER A 183 3.28 -5.18 -14.11
C SER A 183 3.96 -5.73 -15.35
N THR A 184 3.96 -4.93 -16.41
CA THR A 184 4.84 -5.09 -17.58
C THR A 184 5.84 -3.95 -17.57
N GLY A 185 7.11 -4.23 -17.81
CA GLY A 185 8.13 -3.19 -17.81
C GLY A 185 9.29 -3.50 -18.73
N ALA A 186 10.17 -2.51 -18.91
CA ALA A 186 11.42 -2.66 -19.62
C ALA A 186 12.55 -2.94 -18.63
N PHE A 187 13.46 -3.84 -19.02
CA PHE A 187 14.69 -4.08 -18.29
C PHE A 187 15.85 -3.43 -19.07
N ASN A 188 16.49 -2.44 -18.46
CA ASN A 188 17.82 -2.01 -18.90
C ASN A 188 18.84 -2.82 -18.09
N ASP A 189 20.06 -3.02 -18.59
CA ASP A 189 21.11 -3.93 -18.08
C ASP A 189 21.30 -3.98 -16.55
N THR A 190 20.87 -2.94 -15.82
CA THR A 190 20.97 -2.83 -14.37
C THR A 190 19.65 -2.55 -13.64
N HIS A 191 18.57 -2.17 -14.33
CA HIS A 191 17.35 -1.66 -13.70
C HIS A 191 16.09 -2.07 -14.46
N PHE A 192 15.09 -2.57 -13.72
CA PHE A 192 13.72 -2.75 -14.20
C PHE A 192 12.92 -1.45 -14.02
N CYS A 193 12.19 -1.05 -15.05
CA CYS A 193 11.26 0.08 -15.05
C CYS A 193 9.88 -0.40 -15.51
N GLY A 194 8.89 -0.32 -14.63
CA GLY A 194 7.51 -0.74 -14.85
C GLY A 194 6.56 -0.22 -13.77
#